data_AF-A0A7K0RAH5-F1
#
_entry.id   AF-A0A7K0RAH5-F1
#
_cell.length_a   1.000
_cell.length_b   1.000
_cell.length_c   1.000
_cell.angle_alpha   90.00
_cell.angle_beta   90.00
_cell.angle_gamma   90.00
#
_symmetry.space_group_name_H-M   'P 1'
#
loop_
_entity.id
_entity.type
_entity.pdbx_description
1 polymer ?
#
loop_
_entity_poly.entity_id
_entity_poly.type
_entity_poly.pdbx_seq_one_letter_code
_entity_poly.pdbx_strand_id
1 'polypeptide(L)'
;MTLITANIFQPIIDVFERVLLFFHDSAGFGWGLSIIAMTIVVRTLMLPLTIKQYRSMQGLQQLQPQIKALQERYKDDRQRLNQEMMKFYQENKVNPFGSCLPLVLQMPV
;
A
#
# COMPACT_ATOMS: atom_id res chain seq x y z
N MET A 1 20.11 -24.21 14.99
CA MET A 1 19.19 -23.68 13.95
C MET A 1 17.91 -23.03 14.53
N THR A 2 17.63 -23.11 15.84
CA THR A 2 16.41 -22.57 16.47
C THR A 2 16.61 -21.25 17.25
N LEU A 3 17.85 -20.75 17.41
CA LEU A 3 18.15 -19.56 18.23
C LEU A 3 18.21 -18.24 17.43
N ILE A 4 18.51 -18.28 16.13
CA ILE A 4 18.61 -17.07 15.29
C ILE A 4 17.22 -16.57 14.85
N THR A 5 16.28 -17.49 14.61
CA THR A 5 14.89 -17.15 14.26
C THR A 5 14.11 -16.58 15.44
N ALA A 6 14.47 -16.92 16.68
CA ALA A 6 13.88 -16.28 17.85
C ALA A 6 14.22 -14.78 17.86
N ASN A 7 15.49 -14.39 17.83
CA ASN A 7 15.88 -13.00 18.16
C ASN A 7 15.41 -11.91 17.17
N ILE A 8 15.20 -12.24 15.90
CA ILE A 8 14.76 -11.27 14.86
C ILE A 8 13.27 -10.96 14.94
N PHE A 9 12.45 -11.94 15.33
CA PHE A 9 11.01 -11.79 15.41
C PHE A 9 10.52 -11.39 16.80
N GLN A 10 11.34 -11.54 17.84
CA GLN A 10 11.01 -11.15 19.23
C GLN A 10 10.53 -9.70 19.38
N PRO A 11 11.14 -8.65 18.78
CA PRO A 11 10.61 -7.29 18.96
C PRO A 11 9.22 -7.12 18.34
N ILE A 12 8.91 -7.87 17.29
CA ILE A 12 7.59 -7.85 16.65
C ILE A 12 6.60 -8.60 17.54
N ILE A 13 6.98 -9.77 18.03
CA ILE A 13 6.15 -10.60 18.92
C ILE A 13 5.85 -9.85 20.22
N ASP A 14 6.84 -9.22 20.85
CA ASP A 14 6.67 -8.44 22.08
C ASP A 14 5.69 -7.27 21.91
N VAL A 15 5.74 -6.60 20.76
CA VAL A 15 4.80 -5.52 20.44
C VAL A 15 3.39 -6.08 20.27
N PHE A 16 3.23 -7.20 19.57
CA PHE A 16 1.93 -7.86 19.40
C PHE A 16 1.38 -8.39 20.73
N GLU A 17 2.22 -8.98 21.58
CA GLU A 17 1.83 -9.48 22.90
C GLU A 17 1.42 -8.34 23.84
N ARG A 18 2.16 -7.22 23.89
CA ARG A 18 1.74 -6.06 24.69
C ARG A 18 0.39 -5.51 24.26
N VAL A 19 0.14 -5.45 22.97
CA VAL A 19 -1.15 -4.98 22.45
C VAL A 19 -2.25 -5.98 22.81
N LEU A 20 -2.02 -7.29 22.64
CA LEU A 20 -2.99 -8.34 23.02
C LEU A 20 -3.30 -8.33 24.51
N LEU A 21 -2.29 -8.21 25.36
CA LEU A 21 -2.45 -8.14 26.81
C LEU A 21 -3.20 -6.87 27.22
N PHE A 22 -2.94 -5.73 26.57
CA PHE A 22 -3.70 -4.50 26.80
C PHE A 22 -5.20 -4.68 26.49
N PHE A 23 -5.54 -5.36 25.39
CA PHE A 23 -6.94 -5.67 25.06
C PHE A 23 -7.56 -6.73 25.98
N HIS A 24 -6.78 -7.71 26.43
CA HIS A 24 -7.26 -8.76 27.34
C HIS A 24 -7.54 -8.21 28.75
N ASP A 25 -6.61 -7.47 29.35
CA ASP A 25 -6.74 -6.93 30.70
C ASP A 25 -7.75 -5.77 30.78
N SER A 26 -7.77 -4.87 29.78
CA SER A 26 -8.64 -3.69 29.83
C SER A 26 -10.10 -4.00 29.48
N ALA A 27 -10.39 -5.14 28.83
CA ALA A 27 -11.72 -5.41 28.29
C ALA A 27 -12.35 -6.74 28.75
N GLY A 28 -11.62 -7.61 29.47
CA GLY A 28 -12.16 -8.87 30.02
C GLY A 28 -12.65 -9.86 28.96
N PHE A 29 -12.27 -9.63 27.70
CA PHE A 29 -12.68 -10.42 26.55
C PHE A 29 -11.78 -11.64 26.43
N GLY A 30 -12.37 -12.82 26.21
CA GLY A 30 -11.60 -14.04 25.93
C GLY A 30 -10.70 -13.86 24.71
N TRP A 31 -9.61 -14.64 24.64
CA TRP A 31 -8.54 -14.53 23.62
C TRP A 31 -9.01 -14.26 22.18
N GLY A 32 -10.12 -14.87 21.74
CA GLY A 32 -10.67 -14.64 20.40
C GLY A 32 -11.21 -13.23 20.16
N LEU A 33 -11.87 -12.62 21.15
CA LEU A 33 -12.42 -11.28 21.04
C LEU A 33 -11.31 -10.20 21.06
N SER A 34 -10.23 -10.43 21.80
CA SER A 34 -9.05 -9.54 21.79
C SER A 34 -8.38 -9.50 20.41
N ILE A 35 -8.28 -10.63 19.71
CA ILE A 35 -7.75 -10.70 18.33
C ILE A 35 -8.66 -9.93 17.37
N ILE A 36 -9.98 -10.10 17.47
CA ILE A 36 -10.95 -9.39 16.63
C ILE A 36 -10.85 -7.88 16.87
N ALA A 37 -10.80 -7.44 18.13
CA ALA A 37 -10.65 -6.04 18.51
C ALA A 37 -9.36 -5.43 17.95
N MET A 38 -8.23 -6.14 18.09
CA MET A 38 -6.95 -5.72 17.52
C MET A 38 -7.03 -5.57 15.99
N THR A 39 -7.70 -6.50 15.30
CA THR A 39 -7.89 -6.43 13.85
C THR A 39 -8.71 -5.22 13.43
N ILE A 40 -9.77 -4.88 14.19
CA ILE A 40 -10.59 -3.69 13.94
C ILE A 40 -9.78 -2.41 14.16
N VAL A 41 -8.98 -2.33 15.22
CA VAL A 41 -8.15 -1.15 15.50
C VAL A 41 -7.11 -0.95 14.42
N VAL A 42 -6.40 -2.01 14.01
CA VAL A 42 -5.43 -1.94 12.91
C VAL A 42 -6.11 -1.52 11.61
N ARG A 43 -7.27 -2.11 11.28
CA ARG A 43 -8.05 -1.69 10.09
C ARG A 43 -8.42 -0.22 10.17
N THR A 44 -8.97 0.25 11.28
CA THR A 44 -9.40 1.65 11.45
C THR A 44 -8.22 2.62 11.34
N LEU A 45 -7.05 2.27 11.85
CA LEU A 45 -5.82 3.06 11.67
C LEU A 45 -5.31 3.05 10.23
N MET A 46 -5.48 1.94 9.50
CA MET A 46 -5.12 1.85 8.08
C MET A 46 -6.14 2.48 7.13
N LEU A 47 -7.43 2.56 7.49
CA LEU A 47 -8.47 3.18 6.66
C LEU A 47 -8.13 4.58 6.13
N PRO A 48 -7.64 5.56 6.93
CA PRO A 48 -7.27 6.87 6.40
C PRO A 48 -6.11 6.78 5.38
N LEU A 49 -5.21 5.81 5.54
CA LEU A 49 -4.13 5.55 4.58
C LEU A 49 -4.69 4.95 3.28
N THR A 50 -5.60 3.98 3.38
CA THR A 50 -6.25 3.35 2.23
C THR A 50 -7.09 4.34 1.43
N ILE A 51 -7.79 5.28 2.08
CA ILE A 51 -8.55 6.33 1.37
C ILE A 51 -7.61 7.25 0.58
N LYS A 52 -6.45 7.61 1.14
CA LYS A 52 -5.43 8.39 0.42
C LYS A 52 -4.88 7.61 -0.79
N GLN A 53 -4.62 6.31 -0.63
CA GLN A 53 -4.21 5.43 -1.73
C GLN A 53 -5.28 5.35 -2.84
N TYR A 54 -6.55 5.23 -2.46
CA TYR A 54 -7.67 5.12 -3.41
C TYR A 54 -7.89 6.41 -4.22
N ARG A 55 -7.78 7.59 -3.59
CA ARG A 55 -7.87 8.88 -4.30
C ARG A 55 -6.77 9.04 -5.35
N SER A 56 -5.54 8.59 -5.06
CA SER A 56 -4.43 8.60 -6.02
C SER A 56 -4.71 7.69 -7.23
N MET A 57 -5.31 6.53 -6.99
CA MET A 57 -5.70 5.57 -8.04
C MET A 57 -6.77 6.13 -8.98
N GLN A 58 -7.78 6.83 -8.46
CA GLN A 58 -8.82 7.45 -9.29
C GLN A 58 -8.27 8.52 -10.25
N GLY A 59 -7.28 9.31 -9.83
CA GLY A 59 -6.64 10.31 -10.69
C GLY A 59 -5.99 9.70 -11.93
N LEU A 60 -5.33 8.54 -11.80
CA LEU A 60 -4.78 7.81 -12.94
C LEU A 60 -5.86 7.21 -13.84
N GLN A 61 -6.98 6.78 -13.28
CA GLN A 61 -8.07 6.17 -14.05
C GLN A 61 -8.74 7.18 -15.00
N GLN A 62 -8.85 8.45 -14.58
CA GLN A 62 -9.34 9.54 -15.44
C GLN A 62 -8.37 9.87 -16.58
N LEU A 63 -7.07 9.62 -16.38
CA LEU A 63 -6.01 9.91 -17.36
C LEU A 63 -5.70 8.72 -18.28
N GLN A 64 -6.14 7.51 -17.94
CA GLN A 64 -6.04 6.33 -18.82
C GLN A 64 -6.48 6.56 -20.28
N PRO A 65 -7.63 7.20 -20.58
CA PRO A 65 -8.02 7.42 -21.97
C PRO A 65 -7.03 8.31 -22.73
N GLN A 66 -6.47 9.33 -22.07
CA GLN A 66 -5.47 10.23 -22.67
C GLN A 66 -4.13 9.50 -22.86
N ILE A 67 -3.74 8.65 -21.90
CA ILE A 67 -2.56 7.78 -22.02
C ILE A 67 -2.72 6.83 -23.21
N LYS A 68 -3.92 6.25 -23.42
CA LYS A 68 -4.20 5.40 -24.59
C LYS A 68 -4.12 6.17 -25.90
N ALA A 69 -4.69 7.37 -25.97
CA ALA A 69 -4.60 8.22 -27.16
C ALA A 69 -3.13 8.60 -27.48
N LEU A 70 -2.34 8.90 -26.46
CA LEU A 70 -0.91 9.16 -26.61
C LEU A 70 -0.16 7.91 -27.10
N GLN A 71 -0.53 6.74 -26.57
CA GLN A 71 0.03 5.47 -27.01
C GLN A 71 -0.30 5.17 -28.47
N GLU A 72 -1.51 5.45 -28.92
CA GLU A 72 -1.92 5.31 -30.32
C GLU A 72 -1.19 6.24 -31.26
N ARG A 73 -0.96 7.49 -30.84
CA ARG A 73 -0.28 8.51 -31.64
C ARG A 73 1.20 8.21 -31.89
N TYR A 74 1.86 7.51 -30.97
CA TYR A 74 3.30 7.22 -31.02
C TYR A 74 3.60 5.70 -31.03
N LYS A 75 2.69 4.85 -31.53
CA LYS A 75 2.88 3.38 -31.60
C LYS A 75 4.18 2.99 -32.30
N ASP A 76 4.52 3.70 -33.36
CA ASP A 76 5.69 3.40 -34.21
C ASP A 76 7.01 3.94 -33.64
N ASP A 77 6.97 4.84 -32.66
CA ASP A 77 8.15 5.47 -32.08
C ASP A 77 8.16 5.34 -30.56
N ARG A 78 8.63 4.17 -30.09
CA ARG A 78 8.74 3.79 -28.67
C ARG A 78 9.60 4.78 -27.86
N GLN A 79 10.61 5.38 -28.47
CA GLN A 79 11.47 6.35 -27.77
C GLN A 79 10.71 7.65 -27.50
N ARG A 80 10.04 8.20 -28.52
CA ARG A 80 9.21 9.39 -28.34
C ARG A 80 8.02 9.14 -27.42
N LEU A 81 7.40 7.97 -27.53
CA LEU A 81 6.31 7.55 -26.64
C LEU A 81 6.72 7.62 -25.17
N ASN A 82 7.89 7.07 -24.80
CA ASN A 82 8.35 7.11 -23.40
C ASN A 82 8.63 8.54 -22.91
N GLN A 83 9.20 9.40 -23.76
CA GLN A 83 9.46 10.80 -23.42
C GLN A 83 8.17 11.60 -23.22
N GLU A 84 7.22 11.48 -24.15
CA GLU A 84 5.94 12.18 -24.08
C GLU A 84 5.07 11.65 -22.94
N MET A 85 5.10 10.34 -22.68
CA MET A 85 4.41 9.75 -21.53
C MET A 85 4.97 10.28 -20.20
N MET A 86 6.30 10.44 -20.09
CA MET A 86 6.92 11.01 -18.88
C MET A 86 6.55 12.49 -18.70
N LYS A 87 6.55 13.29 -19.79
CA LYS A 87 6.07 14.68 -19.77
C LYS A 87 4.61 14.78 -19.36
N PHE A 88 3.76 13.93 -19.92
CA PHE A 88 2.33 13.86 -19.60
C PHE A 88 2.09 13.59 -18.10
N TYR A 89 2.86 12.67 -17.49
CA TYR A 89 2.77 12.43 -16.04
C TYR A 89 3.22 13.65 -15.21
N GLN A 90 4.25 14.36 -15.65
CA GLN A 90 4.75 15.58 -14.97
C GLN A 90 3.76 16.75 -15.07
N GLU A 91 3.19 16.99 -16.26
CA GLU A 91 2.20 18.05 -16.50
C GLU A 91 0.92 17.83 -15.68
N ASN A 92 0.46 16.59 -15.59
CA ASN A 92 -0.73 16.23 -14.82
C ASN A 92 -0.47 16.04 -13.31
N LYS A 93 0.78 16.24 -12.84
CA LYS A 93 1.20 16.09 -11.42
C LYS A 93 0.76 14.78 -10.77
N VAL A 94 0.64 13.72 -11.56
CA VAL A 94 0.24 12.39 -11.06
C VAL A 94 1.50 11.62 -10.77
N ASN A 95 1.65 11.13 -9.55
CA ASN A 95 2.80 10.30 -9.21
C ASN A 95 2.47 8.82 -9.52
N PRO A 96 2.97 8.23 -10.62
CA PRO A 96 2.69 6.83 -10.96
C PRO A 96 3.08 5.89 -9.81
N PHE A 97 4.14 6.25 -9.07
CA PHE A 97 4.64 5.55 -7.87
C PHE A 97 3.76 5.67 -6.63
N GLY A 98 2.95 6.75 -6.53
CA GLY A 98 2.03 6.93 -5.41
C GLY A 98 0.83 6.00 -5.50
N SER A 99 0.38 5.70 -6.72
CA SER A 99 -0.72 4.77 -6.96
C SER A 99 -0.25 3.32 -6.96
N CYS A 100 0.91 3.01 -7.52
CA CYS A 100 1.43 1.64 -7.52
C CYS A 100 2.21 1.26 -6.25
N LEU A 101 2.07 1.98 -5.12
CA LEU A 101 2.72 1.64 -3.84
C LEU A 101 2.55 0.16 -3.42
N PRO A 102 1.38 -0.49 -3.61
CA PRO A 102 1.22 -1.93 -3.36
C PRO A 102 1.98 -2.79 -4.37
N LEU A 103 2.09 -2.32 -5.61
CA LEU A 103 2.74 -3.01 -6.73
C LEU A 103 4.28 -2.88 -6.69
N VAL A 104 4.80 -1.76 -6.15
CA VAL A 104 6.24 -1.52 -5.95
C VAL A 104 6.74 -2.34 -4.76
N LEU A 105 5.95 -2.45 -3.68
CA LEU A 105 6.21 -3.42 -2.60
C LEU A 105 6.09 -4.88 -3.08
N GLN A 106 5.32 -5.12 -4.14
CA GLN A 106 5.18 -6.41 -4.79
C GLN A 106 6.09 -6.59 -6.00
N MET A 107 6.96 -5.63 -6.38
CA MET A 107 7.97 -5.88 -7.41
C MET A 107 8.97 -6.83 -6.77
N PRO A 108 8.89 -8.14 -7.07
CA PRO A 108 9.70 -9.13 -6.38
C PRO A 108 11.03 -9.14 -7.10
N VAL A 109 12.02 -8.52 -6.46
CA VAL A 109 13.44 -8.84 -6.66
C VAL A 109 14.00 -9.16 -5.28
#